data_AF-A0A8S2CQ95-F1
#
_entry.id   AF-A0A8S2CQ95-F1
#
_cell.length_a   1.000
_cell.length_b   1.000
_cell.length_c   1.000
_cell.angle_alpha   90.00
_cell.angle_beta   90.00
_cell.angle_gamma   90.00
#
_symmetry.space_group_name_H-M   'P 1'
#
loop_
_entity.id
_entity.type
_entity.pdbx_description
1 polymer ?
#
loop_
_entity_poly.entity_id
_entity_poly.type
_entity_poly.pdbx_seq_one_letter_code
_entity_poly.pdbx_strand_id
1 'polypeptide(L)'
;MTPEHPGTTATKCSNDDFVIQPAKLNYQPGETILVTVLGKTNSDQFKGVLLIAYDMNNDKNVVGTWTSNDTNVKTIACGHKNVKHE
;
A
#
# COMPACT_ATOMS: atom_id res chain seq x y z
N MET A 1 5.04 7.43 -6.60
CA MET A 1 6.35 7.29 -5.92
C MET A 1 6.81 5.86 -6.17
N THR A 2 7.95 5.65 -6.82
CA THR A 2 8.55 4.31 -6.87
C THR A 2 9.42 4.18 -5.63
N PRO A 3 9.14 3.23 -4.72
CA PRO A 3 10.01 3.05 -3.56
C PRO A 3 11.41 2.67 -4.05
N GLU A 4 12.41 3.46 -3.67
CA GLU A 4 13.81 3.09 -3.87
C GLU A 4 14.13 1.99 -2.85
N HIS A 5 14.24 0.75 -3.32
CA HIS A 5 14.78 -0.34 -2.52
C HIS A 5 16.29 -0.38 -2.75
N PRO A 6 17.12 -0.08 -1.72
CA PRO A 6 18.57 -0.11 -1.88
C PRO A 6 19.02 -1.54 -2.14
N GLY A 7 19.49 -1.82 -3.36
CA GLY A 7 20.28 -3.01 -3.69
C GLY A 7 19.52 -4.33 -3.85
N THR A 8 18.19 -4.36 -3.70
CA THR A 8 17.40 -5.52 -4.09
C THR A 8 16.56 -5.15 -5.31
N THR A 9 16.72 -5.90 -6.40
CA THR A 9 15.62 -6.10 -7.35
C THR A 9 14.39 -6.30 -6.50
N ALA A 10 13.34 -5.48 -6.67
CA ALA A 10 12.07 -5.77 -6.06
C ALA A 10 11.72 -7.18 -6.52
N THR A 11 11.97 -8.19 -5.68
CA THR A 11 11.54 -9.53 -5.94
C THR A 11 10.04 -9.38 -5.95
N LYS A 12 9.45 -9.42 -7.14
CA LYS A 12 8.04 -9.67 -7.28
C LYS A 12 7.86 -11.05 -6.65
N CYS A 13 7.66 -11.10 -5.34
CA CYS A 13 7.26 -12.33 -4.67
C CYS A 13 5.99 -12.75 -5.41
N SER A 14 5.92 -14.01 -5.82
CA SER A 14 4.61 -14.56 -6.16
C SER A 14 3.66 -14.28 -4.98
N ASN A 15 2.37 -14.17 -5.25
CA ASN A 15 1.35 -13.85 -4.24
C ASN A 15 1.17 -14.97 -3.19
N ASP A 16 2.22 -15.73 -2.87
CA ASP A 16 2.17 -16.96 -2.11
C ASP A 16 2.48 -16.79 -0.63
N ASP A 17 3.15 -15.72 -0.20
CA ASP A 17 3.54 -15.57 1.21
C ASP A 17 2.62 -14.59 1.97
N PHE A 18 2.08 -13.59 1.27
CA PHE A 18 1.28 -12.51 1.88
C PHE A 18 0.04 -12.18 1.06
N VAL A 19 -1.03 -11.78 1.77
CA VAL A 19 -2.32 -11.43 1.18
C VAL A 19 -2.74 -10.05 1.66
N ILE A 20 -3.22 -9.23 0.72
CA ILE A 20 -3.91 -7.98 1.00
C ILE A 20 -5.40 -8.22 0.73
N GLN A 21 -6.23 -8.17 1.76
CA GLN A 21 -7.65 -8.50 1.66
C GLN A 21 -8.52 -7.30 2.07
N PRO A 22 -9.28 -6.71 1.13
CA PRO A 22 -10.31 -5.74 1.50
C PRO A 22 -11.54 -6.46 2.06
N ALA A 23 -12.25 -5.84 3.00
CA ALA A 23 -13.50 -6.36 3.53
C ALA A 23 -14.64 -6.42 2.49
N LYS A 24 -14.52 -5.65 1.40
CA LYS A 24 -15.47 -5.59 0.28
C LYS A 24 -14.72 -5.43 -1.05
N LEU A 25 -15.23 -6.02 -2.12
CA LEU A 25 -14.66 -5.90 -3.47
C LEU A 25 -15.09 -4.61 -4.19
N ASN A 26 -16.28 -4.11 -3.87
CA ASN A 26 -16.83 -2.88 -4.41
C ASN A 26 -16.97 -1.86 -3.29
N TYR A 27 -16.69 -0.60 -3.59
CA TYR A 27 -16.84 0.52 -2.66
C TYR A 27 -17.65 1.62 -3.33
N GLN A 28 -18.32 2.44 -2.51
CA GLN A 28 -18.89 3.71 -2.96
C GLN A 28 -17.95 4.87 -2.59
N PRO A 29 -17.91 5.97 -3.37
CA PRO A 29 -17.13 7.14 -3.01
C PRO A 29 -17.49 7.66 -1.61
N GLY A 30 -16.47 7.87 -0.77
CA GLY A 30 -16.63 8.32 0.62
C GLY A 30 -16.88 7.20 1.64
N GLU A 31 -17.09 5.96 1.21
CA GLU A 31 -17.18 4.81 2.10
C GLU A 31 -15.80 4.47 2.68
N THR A 32 -15.75 4.15 3.97
CA THR A 32 -14.55 3.58 4.61
C THR A 32 -14.59 2.06 4.49
N ILE A 33 -13.54 1.47 3.94
CA ILE A 33 -13.37 0.01 3.86
C ILE A 33 -12.19 -0.42 4.74
N LEU A 34 -12.35 -1.54 5.44
CA LEU A 34 -11.24 -2.16 6.15
C LEU A 34 -10.38 -2.95 5.15
N VAL A 35 -9.07 -2.78 5.23
CA VAL A 35 -8.08 -3.54 4.47
C VAL A 35 -7.13 -4.21 5.45
N THR A 36 -6.97 -5.52 5.31
CA THR A 36 -6.10 -6.32 6.18
C THR A 36 -4.92 -6.85 5.37
N VAL A 37 -3.72 -6.81 5.97
CA VAL A 37 -2.50 -7.42 5.42
C VAL A 37 -2.14 -8.60 6.31
N LEU A 38 -2.01 -9.78 5.71
CA LEU A 38 -1.83 -11.04 6.43
C LEU A 38 -0.73 -11.88 5.78
N GLY A 39 -0.03 -12.67 6.60
CA GLY A 39 0.71 -13.84 6.11
C GLY A 39 -0.27 -14.93 5.66
N LYS A 40 0.04 -15.67 4.60
CA LYS A 40 -0.82 -16.76 4.10
C LYS A 40 -0.84 -17.93 5.09
N THR A 41 0.28 -18.14 5.77
CA THR A 41 0.43 -19.08 6.89
C THR A 41 0.81 -18.32 8.16
N ASN A 42 0.69 -18.97 9.32
CA ASN A 42 1.05 -18.38 10.62
C ASN A 42 2.55 -18.16 10.79
N SER A 43 3.40 -18.76 9.94
CA SER A 43 4.84 -18.55 9.93
C SER A 43 5.29 -17.36 9.07
N ASP A 44 4.40 -16.82 8.23
CA ASP A 44 4.74 -15.74 7.32
C ASP A 44 4.69 -14.40 8.05
N GLN A 45 5.86 -13.78 8.23
CA GLN A 45 6.01 -12.53 8.97
C GLN A 45 6.65 -11.47 8.07
N PHE A 46 6.12 -10.26 8.09
CA PHE A 46 6.74 -9.09 7.47
C PHE A 46 7.24 -8.12 8.55
N LYS A 47 8.37 -7.47 8.29
CA LYS A 47 8.94 -6.45 9.21
C LYS A 47 8.36 -5.06 9.00
N GLY A 48 7.72 -4.82 7.85
CA GLY A 48 7.12 -3.56 7.48
C GLY A 48 6.35 -3.70 6.18
N VAL A 49 5.49 -2.71 5.91
CA VAL A 49 4.64 -2.69 4.72
C VAL A 49 4.52 -1.24 4.21
N LEU A 50 4.45 -1.10 2.89
CA LEU A 50 4.02 0.14 2.24
C LEU A 50 2.78 -0.18 1.40
N LEU A 51 1.65 0.45 1.73
CA LEU A 51 0.40 0.30 0.99
C LEU A 51 0.10 1.59 0.22
N ILE A 52 -0.26 1.44 -1.06
CA ILE A 52 -0.67 2.53 -1.94
C ILE A 52 -1.91 2.08 -2.70
N ALA A 53 -2.93 2.92 -2.75
CA ALA A 53 -4.12 2.71 -3.57
C ALA A 53 -3.99 3.55 -4.84
N TYR A 54 -4.07 2.91 -5.99
CA TYR A 54 -4.03 3.54 -7.30
C TYR A 54 -5.37 3.40 -8.02
N ASP A 55 -5.67 4.34 -8.91
CA ASP A 55 -6.73 4.18 -9.89
C ASP A 55 -6.39 3.02 -10.83
N MET A 56 -7.31 2.07 -11.02
CA MET A 56 -7.10 0.93 -11.92
C MET A 56 -6.89 1.35 -13.38
N ASN A 57 -7.37 2.53 -13.77
CA ASN A 57 -7.19 3.07 -15.12
C ASN A 57 -5.95 3.96 -15.24
N ASN A 58 -5.31 4.31 -14.12
CA ASN A 58 -4.12 5.16 -14.08
C ASN A 58 -3.27 4.86 -12.83
N ASP A 59 -2.28 4.00 -13.01
CA ASP A 59 -1.33 3.54 -12.00
C ASP A 59 -0.41 4.63 -11.42
N LYS A 60 -0.51 5.87 -11.94
CA LYS A 60 0.20 7.04 -11.41
C LYS A 60 -0.68 7.90 -10.52
N ASN A 61 -2.00 7.69 -10.53
CA ASN A 61 -2.94 8.46 -9.74
C ASN A 61 -3.21 7.76 -8.41
N VAL A 62 -2.69 8.33 -7.32
CA VAL A 62 -2.97 7.84 -5.95
C VAL A 62 -4.35 8.32 -5.54
N VAL A 63 -5.19 7.41 -5.05
CA VAL A 63 -6.59 7.68 -4.73
C VAL A 63 -6.95 7.26 -3.31
N GLY A 64 -8.05 7.80 -2.80
CA GLY A 64 -8.55 7.50 -1.46
C GLY A 64 -7.71 8.14 -0.34
N THR A 65 -7.99 7.74 0.89
CA THR A 65 -7.26 8.20 2.07
C THR A 65 -7.15 7.05 3.05
N TRP A 66 -5.94 6.81 3.55
CA TRP A 66 -5.69 5.79 4.56
C TRP A 66 -5.88 6.38 5.95
N THR A 67 -6.50 5.60 6.83
CA THR A 67 -6.53 5.85 8.27
C THR A 67 -6.13 4.55 8.97
N SER A 68 -5.46 4.67 10.12
CA SER A 68 -5.07 3.52 10.93
C SER A 68 -5.28 3.85 12.40
N ASN A 69 -5.81 2.87 13.14
CA ASN A 69 -5.88 2.92 14.61
C ASN A 69 -4.66 2.24 15.26
N ASP A 70 -3.80 1.60 14.46
CA ASP A 70 -2.56 0.99 14.94
C ASP A 70 -1.46 2.04 15.05
N THR A 71 -0.94 2.24 16.26
CA THR A 71 0.13 3.20 16.58
C THR A 71 1.45 2.90 15.87
N ASN A 72 1.65 1.67 15.40
CA ASN A 72 2.85 1.25 14.68
C ASN A 72 2.76 1.54 13.17
N VAL A 73 1.58 1.93 12.69
CA VAL A 73 1.36 2.28 11.28
C VAL A 73 1.28 3.79 11.16
N LYS A 74 2.09 4.34 10.24
CA LYS A 74 2.06 5.76 9.90
C LYS A 74 1.58 5.95 8.49
N THR A 75 0.64 6.88 8.31
CA THR A 75 0.24 7.32 6.97
C THR A 75 1.30 8.28 6.45
N ILE A 76 1.79 8.00 5.24
CA ILE A 76 2.75 8.85 4.55
C ILE A 76 1.98 9.63 3.50
N ALA A 77 1.97 10.97 3.62
CA ALA A 77 1.50 11.80 2.54
C ALA A 77 2.45 11.63 1.34
N CYS A 78 1.97 11.06 0.24
CA CYS A 78 2.70 11.05 -1.02
C CYS A 78 2.70 12.48 -1.59
N GLY A 79 3.54 13.35 -1.02
CA GLY A 79 3.75 14.68 -1.55
C GLY A 79 4.35 14.59 -2.94
N HIS A 80 3.70 15.21 -3.93
CA HIS A 80 4.37 15.61 -5.16
C HIS A 80 5.61 16.39 -4.73
N LYS A 81 6.81 15.83 -4.94
CA LYS A 81 7.99 16.68 -4.97
C LYS A 81 7.74 17.66 -6.12
N ASN A 82 7.42 18.91 -5.79
CA ASN A 82 7.66 20.02 -6.70
C ASN A 82 9.16 19.98 -6.94
N VAL A 83 9.56 19.38 -8.07
CA VAL A 83 10.93 19.49 -8.56
C VAL A 83 11.09 20.97 -8.89
N LYS A 84 11.68 21.73 -7.96
CA LYS A 84 12.25 23.03 -8.32
C LYS A 84 13.38 22.71 -9.27
N HIS A 85 13.18 23.04 -10.55
CA HIS A 85 14.29 23.25 -11.46
C HIS A 85 15.01 24.50 -10.97
N GLU A 86 16.21 24.33 -10.43
CA GLU A 86 17.26 25.35 -10.42
C GLU A 86 18.30 24.97 -11.47
#